data_AF-A0A915YDX6-F1
#
_entry.id   AF-A0A915YDX6-F1
#
_cell.length_a   1.000
_cell.length_b   1.000
_cell.length_c   1.000
_cell.angle_alpha   90.00
_cell.angle_beta   90.00
_cell.angle_gamma   90.00
#
_symmetry.space_group_name_H-M   'P 1'
#
loop_
_entity.id
_entity.type
_entity.pdbx_description
1 polymer ?
#
loop_
_entity_poly.entity_id
_entity_poly.type
_entity_poly.pdbx_seq_one_letter_code
_entity_poly.pdbx_strand_id
1 'polypeptide(L)'
;MCKNAFYTKRYLQSTKMKKENLSDIQLHSAGATVRHKSPFEDLDSYVNDVEISQEFREKWVIPFYFELNNQSDEWINRIIELKPKINEEIILQNLGNFDWRTRSTGSYFAAVKKSTHLEEIIGTHLLKSEVCYAGSEYALTLASFNTSKSVGYFDKYLEFYLKQPQLYFDQSSVITAMKYLDEVNNTNNTEKHLKNWRDFLLWRDKAQLENLKNLKNIVPDKSEEIDKQIKELEPQNSSIDTEYFHQSIESINRISNG
;
A
#
# COMPACT_ATOMS: atom_id res chain seq x y z
N MET A 1 11.60 51.54 -5.82
CA MET A 1 12.49 51.09 -6.91
C MET A 1 13.64 50.32 -6.25
N CYS A 2 13.59 48.99 -6.14
CA CYS A 2 14.01 47.96 -7.11
C CYS A 2 15.54 47.85 -7.34
N LYS A 3 16.04 46.60 -7.16
CA LYS A 3 17.22 45.91 -7.75
C LYS A 3 18.58 46.05 -7.06
N ASN A 4 19.46 45.05 -7.01
CA ASN A 4 19.43 43.57 -7.09
C ASN A 4 20.89 43.09 -6.95
N ALA A 5 21.07 41.82 -6.54
CA ALA A 5 22.26 40.96 -6.76
C ALA A 5 23.49 41.29 -5.87
N PHE A 6 24.14 40.35 -5.18
CA PHE A 6 24.51 38.98 -5.55
C PHE A 6 24.61 38.11 -4.29
N TYR A 7 23.82 37.05 -4.19
CA TYR A 7 24.20 35.84 -3.45
C TYR A 7 24.04 34.66 -4.40
N THR A 8 25.18 34.21 -4.90
CA THR A 8 25.33 33.19 -5.94
C THR A 8 24.87 31.85 -5.37
N LYS A 9 23.73 31.36 -5.87
CA LYS A 9 23.29 29.97 -5.74
C LYS A 9 24.42 29.04 -6.20
N ARG A 10 24.91 28.19 -5.30
CA ARG A 10 25.57 26.93 -5.63
C ARG A 10 24.76 25.80 -4.99
N TYR A 11 23.53 25.64 -5.46
CA TYR A 11 22.79 24.41 -5.22
C TYR A 11 23.40 23.34 -6.12
N LEU A 12 24.09 22.39 -5.50
CA LEU A 12 24.26 21.06 -6.08
C LEU A 12 22.89 20.60 -6.58
N GLN A 13 22.81 20.15 -7.82
CA GLN A 13 21.62 19.47 -8.34
C GLN A 13 21.37 18.25 -7.45
N SER A 14 20.53 18.36 -6.42
CA SER A 14 20.01 17.20 -5.72
C SER A 14 19.05 16.52 -6.68
N THR A 15 19.52 15.46 -7.33
CA THR A 15 18.67 14.64 -8.19
C THR A 15 17.58 14.05 -7.29
N LYS A 16 16.31 14.44 -7.49
CA LYS A 16 15.18 13.85 -6.79
C LYS A 16 15.29 12.32 -6.84
N MET A 17 14.95 11.65 -5.74
CA MET A 17 14.94 10.18 -5.68
C MET A 17 13.75 9.61 -6.44
N LYS A 18 13.82 9.70 -7.77
CA LYS A 18 12.85 9.08 -8.64
C LYS A 18 13.25 7.65 -8.95
N LYS A 19 12.24 6.81 -9.20
CA LYS A 19 12.40 5.40 -9.61
C LYS A 19 13.38 5.24 -10.78
N GLU A 20 13.41 6.18 -11.72
CA GLU A 20 14.26 6.10 -12.92
C GLU A 20 15.76 6.16 -12.61
N ASN A 21 16.15 6.59 -11.40
CA ASN A 21 17.55 6.73 -10.99
C ASN A 21 18.07 5.52 -10.19
N LEU A 22 17.23 4.50 -9.95
CA LEU A 22 17.58 3.34 -9.12
C LEU A 22 18.08 2.17 -9.97
N SER A 23 19.12 1.48 -9.49
CA SER A 23 19.56 0.19 -10.06
C SER A 23 18.54 -0.92 -9.80
N ASP A 24 18.64 -2.02 -10.55
CA ASP A 24 17.74 -3.18 -10.37
C ASP A 24 17.80 -3.78 -8.96
N ILE A 25 18.98 -3.78 -8.32
CA ILE A 25 19.15 -4.24 -6.94
C ILE A 25 18.41 -3.32 -5.97
N GLN A 26 18.52 -2.00 -6.16
CA GLN A 26 17.81 -1.03 -5.33
C GLN A 26 16.29 -1.13 -5.52
N LEU A 27 15.82 -1.29 -6.76
CA LEU A 27 14.40 -1.51 -7.06
C LEU A 27 13.88 -2.79 -6.40
N HIS A 28 14.64 -3.89 -6.47
CA HIS A 28 14.26 -5.13 -5.80
C HIS A 28 14.16 -4.95 -4.27
N SER A 29 15.17 -4.34 -3.65
CA SER A 29 15.19 -4.07 -2.20
C SER A 29 14.02 -3.18 -1.75
N ALA A 30 13.66 -2.21 -2.58
CA ALA A 30 12.54 -1.29 -2.36
C ALA A 30 11.16 -1.94 -2.55
N GLY A 31 11.09 -3.17 -3.08
CA GLY A 31 9.84 -3.86 -3.40
C GLY A 31 9.26 -3.54 -4.78
N ALA A 32 10.00 -2.86 -5.65
CA ALA A 32 9.61 -2.50 -7.02
C ALA A 32 10.04 -3.59 -8.03
N THR A 33 9.60 -4.83 -7.80
CA THR A 33 10.02 -6.00 -8.60
C THR A 33 9.20 -6.19 -9.87
N VAL A 34 8.04 -5.54 -9.98
CA VAL A 34 7.14 -5.64 -11.14
C VAL A 34 7.17 -4.35 -11.94
N ARG A 35 7.32 -4.48 -13.26
CA ARG A 35 7.18 -3.38 -14.23
C ARG A 35 5.97 -3.68 -15.11
N HIS A 36 4.94 -2.85 -15.02
CA HIS A 36 3.73 -2.94 -15.84
C HIS A 36 3.42 -1.59 -16.46
N LYS A 37 2.67 -1.61 -17.56
CA LYS A 37 2.08 -0.39 -18.10
C LYS A 37 0.81 -0.06 -17.34
N SER A 38 0.65 1.20 -16.95
CA SER A 38 -0.48 1.65 -16.13
C SER A 38 -1.06 2.95 -16.68
N PRO A 39 -2.40 3.15 -16.66
CA PRO A 39 -2.99 4.44 -16.99
C PRO A 39 -2.62 5.54 -15.98
N PHE A 40 -1.93 5.18 -14.89
CA PHE A 40 -1.51 6.08 -13.82
C PHE A 40 -0.04 6.51 -13.92
N GLU A 41 0.65 6.19 -15.03
CA GLU A 41 2.07 6.53 -15.23
C GLU A 41 2.34 8.04 -15.14
N ASP A 42 1.45 8.85 -15.71
CA ASP A 42 1.58 10.31 -15.75
C ASP A 42 1.25 11.00 -14.41
N LEU A 43 0.82 10.26 -13.39
CA LEU A 43 0.61 10.83 -12.07
C LEU A 43 1.95 11.12 -11.39
N ASP A 44 2.09 12.30 -10.81
CA ASP A 44 3.29 12.68 -10.06
C ASP A 44 3.31 12.03 -8.68
N SER A 45 4.22 11.07 -8.48
CA SER A 45 4.49 10.53 -7.14
C SER A 45 5.14 11.62 -6.28
N TYR A 46 4.66 11.78 -5.05
CA TYR A 46 5.44 12.50 -4.05
C TYR A 46 6.76 11.76 -3.80
N VAL A 47 7.87 12.47 -3.89
CA VAL A 47 9.21 11.92 -3.68
C VAL A 47 10.05 12.93 -2.90
N ASN A 48 10.92 12.42 -2.03
CA ASN A 48 11.85 13.26 -1.31
C ASN A 48 12.89 13.85 -2.28
N ASP A 49 13.35 15.06 -1.96
CA ASP A 49 14.48 15.67 -2.65
C ASP A 49 15.82 15.01 -2.27
N VAL A 50 15.88 14.39 -1.08
CA VAL A 50 17.08 13.75 -0.52
C VAL A 50 16.70 12.40 0.09
N GLU A 51 17.63 11.44 0.05
CA GLU A 51 17.48 10.16 0.73
C GLU A 51 17.35 10.34 2.25
N ILE A 52 16.44 9.60 2.87
CA ILE A 52 16.30 9.58 4.33
C ILE A 52 17.55 8.92 4.94
N SER A 53 18.03 9.45 6.06
CA SER A 53 19.20 8.88 6.73
C SER A 53 18.89 7.54 7.37
N GLN A 54 19.93 6.73 7.62
CA GLN A 54 19.81 5.51 8.39
C GLN A 54 19.28 5.77 9.80
N GLU A 55 19.72 6.85 10.46
CA GLU A 55 19.22 7.28 11.77
C GLU A 55 17.70 7.55 11.74
N PHE A 56 17.22 8.18 10.66
CA PHE A 56 15.78 8.39 10.48
C PHE A 56 15.04 7.05 10.40
N ARG A 57 15.55 6.09 9.63
CA ARG A 57 14.93 4.76 9.50
C ARG A 57 14.91 3.98 10.80
N GLU A 58 15.99 4.01 11.56
CA GLU A 58 16.11 3.37 12.88
C GLU A 58 15.10 3.94 13.87
N LYS A 59 14.82 5.23 13.76
CA LYS A 59 13.87 5.91 14.65
C LYS A 59 12.42 5.75 14.23
N TRP A 60 12.13 5.84 12.93
CA TRP A 60 10.77 6.05 12.43
C TRP A 60 10.21 4.92 11.58
N VAL A 61 11.01 3.94 11.18
CA VAL A 61 10.58 2.88 10.25
C VAL A 61 10.79 1.51 10.87
N ILE A 62 12.06 1.16 11.16
CA ILE A 62 12.50 -0.16 11.60
C ILE A 62 11.69 -0.67 12.80
N PRO A 63 11.39 0.15 13.83
CA PRO A 63 10.66 -0.33 15.00
C PRO A 63 9.18 -0.62 14.75
N PHE A 64 8.63 -0.27 13.57
CA PHE A 64 7.19 -0.24 13.35
C PHE A 64 6.69 -0.98 12.11
N TYR A 65 7.45 -1.03 11.01
CA TYR A 65 6.89 -1.44 9.72
C TYR A 65 6.34 -2.88 9.67
N PHE A 66 6.71 -3.76 10.61
CA PHE A 66 6.15 -5.11 10.75
C PHE A 66 4.89 -5.19 11.62
N GLU A 67 4.56 -4.14 12.36
CA GLU A 67 3.53 -4.16 13.40
C GLU A 67 2.46 -3.06 13.21
N LEU A 68 2.44 -2.36 12.06
CA LEU A 68 1.59 -1.18 11.83
C LEU A 68 0.11 -1.44 12.19
N ASN A 69 -0.40 -2.65 11.94
CA ASN A 69 -1.79 -3.02 12.22
C ASN A 69 -1.93 -3.99 13.41
N ASN A 70 -0.96 -3.99 14.34
CA ASN A 70 -1.06 -4.72 15.59
C ASN A 70 -2.19 -4.10 16.44
N GLN A 71 -3.12 -4.93 16.90
CA GLN A 71 -4.34 -4.50 17.58
C GLN A 71 -4.24 -4.65 19.11
N SER A 72 -3.09 -5.09 19.62
CA SER A 72 -2.88 -5.27 21.06
C SER A 72 -2.86 -3.94 21.81
N ASP A 73 -3.30 -3.96 23.07
CA ASP A 73 -3.29 -2.76 23.92
C ASP A 73 -1.85 -2.25 24.17
N GLU A 74 -0.87 -3.15 24.23
CA GLU A 74 0.56 -2.78 24.33
C GLU A 74 1.00 -1.95 23.14
N TRP A 75 0.68 -2.40 21.92
CA TRP A 75 0.98 -1.66 20.71
C TRP A 75 0.27 -0.32 20.65
N ILE A 76 -1.03 -0.31 20.93
CA ILE A 76 -1.85 0.91 20.92
C ILE A 76 -1.26 1.95 21.88
N ASN A 77 -0.93 1.57 23.12
CA ASN A 77 -0.32 2.46 24.11
C ASN A 77 1.05 2.98 23.64
N ARG A 78 1.88 2.10 23.06
CA ARG A 78 3.17 2.48 22.48
C ARG A 78 3.03 3.55 21.39
N ILE A 79 2.02 3.43 20.51
CA ILE A 79 1.79 4.43 19.47
C ILE A 79 1.16 5.71 20.05
N ILE A 80 0.29 5.63 21.06
CA ILE A 80 -0.22 6.81 21.79
C ILE A 80 0.93 7.64 22.35
N GLU A 81 1.92 7.01 22.99
CA GLU A 81 3.10 7.70 23.53
C GLU A 81 4.00 8.31 22.42
N LEU A 82 4.05 7.68 21.26
CA LEU A 82 4.82 8.16 20.11
C LEU A 82 4.12 9.30 19.36
N LYS A 83 2.78 9.31 19.32
CA LYS A 83 1.93 10.20 18.53
C LYS A 83 2.26 11.70 18.66
N PRO A 84 2.62 12.24 19.84
CA PRO A 84 3.03 13.65 19.96
C PRO A 84 4.31 13.99 19.18
N LYS A 85 5.19 13.00 18.95
CA LYS A 85 6.47 13.18 18.25
C LYS A 85 6.32 13.03 16.73
N ILE A 86 5.23 12.43 16.26
CA ILE A 86 4.92 12.30 14.83
C ILE A 86 4.39 13.65 14.33
N ASN A 87 5.16 14.30 13.47
CA ASN A 87 4.80 15.53 12.78
C ASN A 87 4.67 15.28 11.26
N GLU A 88 4.19 16.29 10.53
CA GLU A 88 3.97 16.19 9.09
C GLU A 88 5.26 15.92 8.30
N GLU A 89 6.39 16.50 8.71
CA GLU A 89 7.68 16.26 8.05
C GLU A 89 8.08 14.79 8.12
N ILE A 90 7.90 14.13 9.26
CA ILE A 90 8.18 12.70 9.43
C ILE A 90 7.28 11.86 8.52
N ILE A 91 6.00 12.22 8.40
CA ILE A 91 5.04 11.52 7.53
C ILE A 91 5.48 11.65 6.07
N LEU A 92 5.76 12.88 5.62
CA LEU A 92 6.18 13.18 4.26
C LEU A 92 7.52 12.51 3.90
N GLN A 93 8.53 12.59 4.76
CA GLN A 93 9.82 11.91 4.53
C GLN A 93 9.65 10.41 4.36
N ASN A 94 8.73 9.78 5.09
CA ASN A 94 8.41 8.37 4.93
C ASN A 94 7.69 8.07 3.61
N LEU A 95 6.66 8.85 3.27
CA LEU A 95 5.88 8.68 2.02
C LEU A 95 6.74 8.92 0.77
N GLY A 96 7.61 9.92 0.80
CA GLY A 96 8.45 10.33 -0.32
C GLY A 96 9.68 9.46 -0.53
N ASN A 97 10.00 8.54 0.39
CA ASN A 97 11.07 7.58 0.19
C ASN A 97 10.56 6.39 -0.64
N PHE A 98 11.28 6.03 -1.70
CA PHE A 98 10.91 4.94 -2.60
C PHE A 98 11.27 3.57 -2.00
N ASP A 99 10.58 3.17 -0.93
CA ASP A 99 10.68 1.87 -0.26
C ASP A 99 9.33 1.54 0.37
N TRP A 100 8.87 0.30 0.22
CA TRP A 100 7.57 -0.09 0.76
C TRP A 100 7.43 0.08 2.26
N ARG A 101 8.50 -0.16 3.03
CA ARG A 101 8.46 -0.09 4.51
C ARG A 101 8.22 1.33 4.96
N THR A 102 8.97 2.28 4.38
CA THR A 102 8.82 3.71 4.69
C THR A 102 7.46 4.21 4.27
N ARG A 103 7.00 3.82 3.07
CA ARG A 103 5.69 4.21 2.54
C ARG A 103 4.54 3.70 3.39
N SER A 104 4.57 2.43 3.80
CA SER A 104 3.61 1.83 4.73
C SER A 104 3.60 2.58 6.06
N THR A 105 4.77 2.83 6.66
CA THR A 105 4.87 3.57 7.94
C THR A 105 4.37 5.01 7.83
N GLY A 106 4.71 5.72 6.76
CA GLY A 106 4.22 7.08 6.51
C GLY A 106 2.70 7.11 6.37
N SER A 107 2.12 6.17 5.64
CA SER A 107 0.66 6.06 5.50
C SER A 107 -0.02 5.81 6.85
N TYR A 108 0.49 4.83 7.62
CA TYR A 108 -0.03 4.54 8.95
C TYR A 108 0.04 5.75 9.89
N PHE A 109 1.16 6.47 9.90
CA PHE A 109 1.30 7.70 10.69
C PHE A 109 0.33 8.80 10.24
N ALA A 110 0.02 8.91 8.95
CA ALA A 110 -1.01 9.81 8.46
C ALA A 110 -2.41 9.44 8.99
N ALA A 111 -2.73 8.14 9.08
CA ALA A 111 -3.97 7.65 9.70
C ALA A 111 -4.04 8.03 11.18
N VAL A 112 -2.99 7.71 11.95
CA VAL A 112 -2.86 8.02 13.39
C VAL A 112 -2.96 9.52 13.68
N LYS A 113 -2.45 10.37 12.78
CA LYS A 113 -2.51 11.84 12.91
C LYS A 113 -3.74 12.45 12.26
N LYS A 114 -4.65 11.65 11.69
CA LYS A 114 -5.82 12.11 10.93
C LYS A 114 -5.45 13.16 9.88
N SER A 115 -4.31 12.98 9.21
CA SER A 115 -3.74 13.92 8.23
C SER A 115 -4.41 13.79 6.86
N THR A 116 -5.72 14.06 6.81
CA THR A 116 -6.55 13.93 5.59
C THR A 116 -6.08 14.84 4.45
N HIS A 117 -5.35 15.91 4.74
CA HIS A 117 -4.75 16.77 3.70
C HIS A 117 -3.68 16.04 2.85
N LEU A 118 -3.14 14.92 3.34
CA LEU A 118 -2.17 14.08 2.62
C LEU A 118 -2.82 12.99 1.77
N GLU A 119 -4.15 12.92 1.75
CA GLU A 119 -4.94 11.92 1.00
C GLU A 119 -4.56 11.86 -0.49
N GLU A 120 -4.22 12.99 -1.11
CA GLU A 120 -3.81 13.02 -2.51
C GLU A 120 -2.51 12.28 -2.77
N ILE A 121 -1.54 12.42 -1.86
CA ILE A 121 -0.24 11.75 -1.94
C ILE A 121 -0.46 10.24 -1.81
N ILE A 122 -1.20 9.82 -0.79
CA ILE A 122 -1.45 8.42 -0.47
C ILE A 122 -2.28 7.74 -1.59
N GLY A 123 -3.34 8.40 -2.05
CA GLY A 123 -4.16 7.91 -3.16
C GLY A 123 -3.39 7.81 -4.47
N THR A 124 -2.49 8.76 -4.75
CA THR A 124 -1.61 8.68 -5.92
C THR A 124 -0.65 7.51 -5.83
N HIS A 125 -0.01 7.30 -4.67
CA HIS A 125 0.85 6.13 -4.47
C HIS A 125 0.11 4.80 -4.61
N LEU A 126 -1.12 4.72 -4.11
CA LEU A 126 -1.99 3.55 -4.29
C LEU A 126 -2.22 3.26 -5.78
N LEU A 127 -2.68 4.25 -6.54
CA LEU A 127 -2.94 4.08 -7.98
C LEU A 127 -1.70 3.64 -8.75
N LYS A 128 -0.54 4.22 -8.44
CA LYS A 128 0.70 3.88 -9.14
C LYS A 128 1.25 2.50 -8.78
N SER A 129 0.96 1.99 -7.58
CA SER A 129 1.38 0.65 -7.13
C SER A 129 2.86 0.36 -7.41
N GLU A 130 3.73 1.31 -7.04
CA GLU A 130 5.14 1.28 -7.47
C GLU A 130 6.02 0.33 -6.65
N VAL A 131 5.57 -0.06 -5.46
CA VAL A 131 6.28 -0.94 -4.51
C VAL A 131 5.27 -1.92 -3.90
N CYS A 132 5.70 -3.15 -3.62
CA CYS A 132 4.86 -4.19 -3.03
C CYS A 132 4.49 -3.87 -1.57
N TYR A 133 3.46 -4.54 -1.02
CA TYR A 133 3.01 -4.45 0.37
C TYR A 133 2.48 -3.10 0.87
N ALA A 134 2.82 -1.97 0.24
CA ALA A 134 2.37 -0.66 0.71
C ALA A 134 0.88 -0.38 0.41
N GLY A 135 0.30 -1.05 -0.59
CA GLY A 135 -1.08 -0.79 -1.01
C GLY A 135 -2.12 -1.15 0.04
N SER A 136 -1.89 -2.19 0.87
CA SER A 136 -2.76 -2.51 2.00
C SER A 136 -2.85 -1.36 3.00
N GLU A 137 -1.70 -0.78 3.38
CA GLU A 137 -1.63 0.32 4.34
C GLU A 137 -2.22 1.61 3.75
N TYR A 138 -2.01 1.87 2.46
CA TYR A 138 -2.69 2.98 1.77
C TYR A 138 -4.21 2.80 1.80
N ALA A 139 -4.70 1.59 1.51
CA ALA A 139 -6.13 1.30 1.53
C ALA A 139 -6.73 1.48 2.93
N LEU A 140 -6.07 0.97 3.96
CA LEU A 140 -6.50 1.15 5.35
C LEU A 140 -6.50 2.62 5.76
N THR A 141 -5.46 3.37 5.40
CA THR A 141 -5.35 4.80 5.73
C THR A 141 -6.45 5.61 5.04
N LEU A 142 -6.69 5.38 3.75
CA LEU A 142 -7.76 6.05 3.00
C LEU A 142 -9.14 5.67 3.54
N ALA A 143 -9.35 4.40 3.94
CA ALA A 143 -10.58 3.98 4.59
C ALA A 143 -10.78 4.68 5.94
N SER A 144 -9.71 4.86 6.73
CA SER A 144 -9.76 5.59 8.01
C SER A 144 -10.10 7.07 7.84
N PHE A 145 -9.73 7.68 6.70
CA PHE A 145 -10.12 9.05 6.38
C PHE A 145 -11.59 9.17 6.01
N ASN A 146 -12.21 8.08 5.52
CA ASN A 146 -13.62 7.99 5.17
C ASN A 146 -14.15 9.21 4.37
N THR A 147 -13.49 9.51 3.24
CA THR A 147 -13.91 10.61 2.36
C THR A 147 -14.44 10.08 1.02
N SER A 148 -15.15 10.94 0.29
CA SER A 148 -15.53 10.65 -1.11
C SER A 148 -14.32 10.52 -2.04
N LYS A 149 -13.20 11.18 -1.73
CA LYS A 149 -11.95 11.09 -2.51
C LYS A 149 -11.27 9.73 -2.30
N SER A 150 -11.26 9.18 -1.08
CA SER A 150 -10.85 7.79 -0.80
C SER A 150 -11.61 6.79 -1.68
N VAL A 151 -12.95 6.88 -1.71
CA VAL A 151 -13.80 6.04 -2.57
C VAL A 151 -13.41 6.19 -4.04
N GLY A 152 -13.16 7.43 -4.50
CA GLY A 152 -12.71 7.69 -5.86
C GLY A 152 -11.36 7.07 -6.21
N TYR A 153 -10.41 6.99 -5.27
CA TYR A 153 -9.14 6.29 -5.47
C TYR A 153 -9.33 4.77 -5.55
N PHE A 154 -10.16 4.20 -4.66
CA PHE A 154 -10.46 2.77 -4.69
C PHE A 154 -11.17 2.37 -5.99
N ASP A 155 -12.11 3.16 -6.46
CA ASP A 155 -12.84 2.92 -7.71
C ASP A 155 -11.89 2.83 -8.90
N LYS A 156 -11.05 3.86 -9.10
CA LYS A 156 -10.04 3.90 -10.16
C LYS A 156 -9.08 2.73 -10.09
N TYR A 157 -8.61 2.40 -8.87
CA TYR A 157 -7.73 1.27 -8.64
C TYR A 157 -8.39 -0.04 -9.08
N LEU A 158 -9.59 -0.32 -8.58
CA LEU A 158 -10.30 -1.58 -8.81
C LEU A 158 -10.77 -1.71 -10.26
N GLU A 159 -11.15 -0.63 -10.92
CA GLU A 159 -11.54 -0.62 -12.34
C GLU A 159 -10.41 -1.13 -13.25
N PHE A 160 -9.16 -0.81 -12.91
CA PHE A 160 -7.99 -1.24 -13.66
C PHE A 160 -7.41 -2.57 -13.14
N TYR A 161 -7.03 -2.64 -11.87
CA TYR A 161 -6.20 -3.73 -11.35
C TYR A 161 -6.94 -5.06 -11.15
N LEU A 162 -8.27 -5.07 -11.01
CA LEU A 162 -9.03 -6.33 -11.04
C LEU A 162 -8.98 -7.02 -12.42
N LYS A 163 -8.76 -6.25 -13.50
CA LYS A 163 -8.59 -6.79 -14.86
C LYS A 163 -7.14 -7.24 -15.13
N GLN A 164 -6.25 -7.10 -14.15
CA GLN A 164 -4.84 -7.47 -14.25
C GLN A 164 -4.50 -8.56 -13.20
N PRO A 165 -5.13 -9.75 -13.26
CA PRO A 165 -5.00 -10.76 -12.22
C PRO A 165 -3.59 -11.34 -12.06
N GLN A 166 -2.74 -11.19 -13.08
CA GLN A 166 -1.32 -11.53 -13.07
C GLN A 166 -0.47 -10.59 -12.20
N LEU A 167 -0.97 -9.39 -11.90
CA LEU A 167 -0.29 -8.45 -10.99
C LEU A 167 -0.68 -8.81 -9.55
N TYR A 168 0.28 -9.35 -8.80
CA TYR A 168 0.13 -9.70 -7.39
C TYR A 168 0.27 -8.46 -6.49
N PHE A 169 -0.66 -7.53 -6.65
CA PHE A 169 -0.75 -6.31 -5.86
C PHE A 169 -1.86 -6.44 -4.80
N ASP A 170 -2.37 -5.31 -4.32
CA ASP A 170 -3.24 -5.19 -3.15
C ASP A 170 -4.74 -5.13 -3.51
N GLN A 171 -5.16 -5.75 -4.63
CA GLN A 171 -6.56 -5.74 -5.08
C GLN A 171 -7.54 -6.20 -4.00
N SER A 172 -7.20 -7.26 -3.26
CA SER A 172 -8.02 -7.79 -2.16
C SER A 172 -8.18 -6.76 -1.04
N SER A 173 -7.10 -6.08 -0.63
CA SER A 173 -7.16 -5.05 0.40
C SER A 173 -7.98 -3.84 -0.04
N VAL A 174 -7.86 -3.41 -1.30
CA VAL A 174 -8.61 -2.25 -1.81
C VAL A 174 -10.11 -2.56 -1.95
N ILE A 175 -10.50 -3.75 -2.40
CA ILE A 175 -11.92 -4.11 -2.47
C ILE A 175 -12.53 -4.29 -1.08
N THR A 176 -11.78 -4.82 -0.12
CA THR A 176 -12.20 -4.86 1.29
C THR A 176 -12.35 -3.45 1.88
N ALA A 177 -11.43 -2.53 1.58
CA ALA A 177 -11.53 -1.14 2.00
C ALA A 177 -12.80 -0.45 1.45
N MET A 178 -13.11 -0.67 0.16
CA MET A 178 -14.34 -0.18 -0.46
C MET A 178 -15.59 -0.75 0.24
N LYS A 179 -15.59 -2.06 0.50
CA LYS A 179 -16.71 -2.75 1.16
C LYS A 179 -16.92 -2.27 2.60
N TYR A 180 -15.84 -2.05 3.35
CA TYR A 180 -15.88 -1.45 4.67
C TYR A 180 -16.53 -0.05 4.62
N LEU A 181 -16.14 0.79 3.67
CA LEU A 181 -16.74 2.12 3.52
C LEU A 181 -18.21 2.05 3.12
N ASP A 182 -18.62 1.06 2.32
CA ASP A 182 -20.03 0.82 2.00
C ASP A 182 -20.86 0.47 3.26
N GLU A 183 -20.31 -0.35 4.15
CA GLU A 183 -20.97 -0.71 5.40
C GLU A 183 -21.10 0.48 6.36
N VAL A 184 -20.03 1.25 6.54
CA VAL A 184 -20.01 2.40 7.46
C VAL A 184 -20.89 3.55 6.96
N ASN A 185 -20.94 3.78 5.64
CA ASN A 185 -21.67 4.90 5.06
C ASN A 185 -23.04 4.51 4.49
N ASN A 186 -23.43 3.23 4.58
CA ASN A 186 -24.65 2.70 3.97
C ASN A 186 -24.73 3.00 2.45
N THR A 187 -23.65 2.70 1.73
CA THR A 187 -23.53 2.83 0.26
C THR A 187 -23.33 1.46 -0.39
N ASN A 188 -23.18 1.43 -1.73
CA ASN A 188 -22.97 0.19 -2.47
C ASN A 188 -21.99 0.35 -3.66
N ASN A 189 -20.88 1.04 -3.44
CA ASN A 189 -19.84 1.29 -4.43
C ASN A 189 -19.09 0.01 -4.85
N THR A 190 -19.07 -1.01 -4.00
CA THR A 190 -18.41 -2.30 -4.25
C THR A 190 -19.12 -3.09 -5.36
N GLU A 191 -20.44 -2.95 -5.50
CA GLU A 191 -21.29 -3.75 -6.40
C GLU A 191 -20.76 -3.80 -7.83
N LYS A 192 -20.40 -2.64 -8.40
CA LYS A 192 -19.89 -2.53 -9.78
C LYS A 192 -18.57 -3.28 -10.01
N HIS A 193 -17.83 -3.60 -8.95
CA HIS A 193 -16.56 -4.33 -9.02
C HIS A 193 -16.71 -5.83 -8.82
N LEU A 194 -17.84 -6.32 -8.26
CA LEU A 194 -18.00 -7.72 -7.86
C LEU A 194 -17.84 -8.72 -9.02
N LYS A 195 -18.24 -8.35 -10.23
CA LYS A 195 -18.01 -9.21 -11.40
C LYS A 195 -16.50 -9.37 -11.67
N ASN A 196 -15.78 -8.26 -11.78
CA ASN A 196 -14.34 -8.30 -12.05
C ASN A 196 -13.57 -8.96 -10.89
N TRP A 197 -14.04 -8.82 -9.65
CA TRP A 197 -13.49 -9.52 -8.49
C TRP A 197 -13.61 -11.04 -8.62
N ARG A 198 -14.79 -11.56 -8.97
CA ARG A 198 -14.98 -13.00 -9.20
C ARG A 198 -14.12 -13.49 -10.37
N ASP A 199 -14.11 -12.76 -11.48
CA ASP A 199 -13.29 -13.11 -12.65
C ASP A 199 -11.79 -13.14 -12.32
N PHE A 200 -11.33 -12.18 -11.50
CA PHE A 200 -9.97 -12.10 -10.97
C PHE A 200 -9.59 -13.33 -10.12
N LEU A 201 -10.43 -13.71 -9.17
CA LEU A 201 -10.20 -14.88 -8.31
C LEU A 201 -10.18 -16.17 -9.13
N LEU A 202 -11.15 -16.36 -10.02
CA LEU A 202 -11.21 -17.52 -10.91
C LEU A 202 -9.97 -17.64 -11.79
N TRP A 203 -9.43 -16.51 -12.26
CA TRP A 203 -8.17 -16.52 -13.01
C TRP A 203 -7.01 -16.98 -12.13
N ARG A 204 -6.90 -16.46 -10.90
CA ARG A 204 -5.80 -16.81 -9.97
C ARG A 204 -5.84 -18.28 -9.55
N ASP A 205 -7.03 -18.83 -9.31
CA ASP A 205 -7.20 -20.26 -8.99
C ASP A 205 -6.70 -21.14 -10.14
N LYS A 206 -7.08 -20.80 -11.39
CA LYS A 206 -6.60 -21.50 -12.58
C LYS A 206 -5.08 -21.38 -12.73
N ALA A 207 -4.53 -20.18 -12.56
CA ALA A 207 -3.09 -19.95 -12.66
C ALA A 207 -2.31 -20.74 -11.59
N GLN A 208 -2.81 -20.79 -10.36
CA GLN A 208 -2.20 -21.58 -9.28
C GLN A 208 -2.19 -23.08 -9.60
N LEU A 209 -3.31 -23.61 -10.10
CA LEU A 209 -3.39 -25.01 -10.53
C LEU A 209 -2.39 -25.32 -11.64
N GLU A 210 -2.32 -24.49 -12.68
CA GLU A 210 -1.37 -24.68 -13.78
C GLU A 210 0.09 -24.55 -13.31
N ASN A 211 0.38 -23.63 -12.38
CA ASN A 211 1.72 -23.52 -11.78
C ASN A 211 2.13 -24.78 -11.02
N LEU A 212 1.22 -25.39 -10.24
CA LEU A 212 1.50 -26.66 -9.56
C LEU A 212 1.74 -27.80 -10.55
N LYS A 213 0.94 -27.89 -11.62
CA LYS A 213 1.15 -28.88 -12.69
C LYS A 213 2.50 -28.68 -13.39
N ASN A 214 2.90 -27.44 -13.64
CA ASN A 214 4.21 -27.13 -14.22
C ASN A 214 5.35 -27.50 -13.26
N LEU A 215 5.21 -27.19 -11.97
CA LEU A 215 6.19 -27.55 -10.95
C LEU A 215 6.38 -29.06 -10.85
N LYS A 216 5.30 -29.84 -10.99
CA LYS A 216 5.34 -31.31 -11.04
C LYS A 216 6.27 -31.83 -12.14
N ASN A 217 6.25 -31.18 -13.31
CA ASN A 217 7.11 -31.55 -14.44
C ASN A 217 8.58 -31.17 -14.21
N ILE A 218 8.84 -30.10 -13.46
CA ILE A 218 10.19 -29.60 -13.16
C ILE A 218 10.84 -30.41 -12.04
N VAL A 219 10.05 -30.88 -11.07
CA VAL A 219 10.52 -31.59 -9.87
C VAL A 219 9.78 -32.93 -9.70
N PRO A 220 10.04 -33.93 -10.57
CA PRO A 220 9.27 -35.18 -10.58
C PRO A 220 9.29 -35.95 -9.26
N ASP A 221 10.39 -35.87 -8.52
CA ASP A 221 10.55 -36.53 -7.20
C ASP A 221 9.56 -36.01 -6.14
N LYS A 222 8.95 -34.84 -6.36
CA LYS A 222 7.90 -34.26 -5.49
C LYS A 222 6.48 -34.47 -6.02
N SER A 223 6.30 -35.32 -7.04
CA SER A 223 5.02 -35.52 -7.74
C SER A 223 3.85 -35.85 -6.80
N GLU A 224 4.04 -36.76 -5.84
CA GLU A 224 2.98 -37.17 -4.91
C GLU A 224 2.57 -36.04 -3.95
N GLU A 225 3.53 -35.24 -3.47
CA GLU A 225 3.28 -34.07 -2.62
C GLU A 225 2.47 -33.02 -3.38
N ILE A 226 2.84 -32.76 -4.63
CA ILE A 226 2.15 -31.78 -5.49
C ILE A 226 0.74 -32.28 -5.84
N ASP A 227 0.55 -33.57 -6.12
CA ASP A 227 -0.78 -34.15 -6.35
C ASP A 227 -1.69 -34.02 -5.13
N LYS A 228 -1.12 -34.14 -3.92
CA LYS A 228 -1.84 -33.87 -2.69
C LYS A 228 -2.24 -32.39 -2.60
N GLN A 229 -1.30 -31.47 -2.83
CA GLN A 229 -1.60 -30.03 -2.83
C GLN A 229 -2.70 -29.67 -3.84
N ILE A 230 -2.67 -30.22 -5.05
CA ILE A 230 -3.69 -30.00 -6.08
C ILE A 230 -5.07 -30.49 -5.61
N LYS A 231 -5.15 -31.64 -4.92
CA LYS A 231 -6.42 -32.17 -4.40
C LYS A 231 -6.97 -31.33 -3.25
N GLU A 232 -6.11 -30.67 -2.50
CA GLU A 232 -6.45 -29.82 -1.36
C GLU A 232 -6.66 -28.34 -1.76
N LEU A 233 -6.46 -27.98 -3.04
CA LEU A 233 -6.74 -26.64 -3.53
C LEU A 233 -8.25 -26.36 -3.50
N GLU A 234 -8.64 -25.46 -2.61
CA GLU A 234 -9.98 -24.91 -2.58
C GLU A 234 -10.05 -23.61 -3.41
N PRO A 235 -11.16 -23.35 -4.12
CA PRO A 235 -11.38 -22.07 -4.79
C PRO A 235 -11.31 -20.90 -3.80
N GLN A 236 -10.75 -19.78 -4.24
CA GLN A 236 -10.72 -18.59 -3.39
C GLN A 236 -12.13 -18.11 -3.07
N ASN A 237 -12.36 -17.77 -1.79
CA ASN A 237 -13.64 -17.24 -1.35
C ASN A 237 -13.88 -15.86 -1.96
N SER A 238 -14.98 -15.72 -2.71
CA SER A 238 -15.37 -14.44 -3.31
C SER A 238 -16.07 -13.49 -2.34
N SER A 239 -16.44 -13.96 -1.13
CA SER A 239 -16.93 -13.11 -0.05
C SER A 239 -15.83 -12.14 0.39
N ILE A 240 -16.21 -10.89 0.60
CA ILE A 240 -15.31 -9.83 1.05
C ILE A 240 -15.56 -9.64 2.54
N ASP A 241 -14.64 -10.14 3.36
CA ASP A 241 -14.66 -10.00 4.82
C ASP A 241 -14.01 -8.68 5.24
N THR A 242 -14.75 -7.85 5.98
CA THR A 242 -14.34 -6.52 6.46
C THR A 242 -13.88 -6.51 7.92
N GLU A 243 -13.93 -7.63 8.64
CA GLU A 243 -13.64 -7.69 10.08
C GLU A 243 -12.26 -7.12 10.42
N TYR A 244 -11.24 -7.48 9.64
CA TYR A 244 -9.88 -6.94 9.81
C TYR A 244 -9.82 -5.42 9.67
N PHE A 245 -10.59 -4.84 8.74
CA PHE A 245 -10.65 -3.38 8.55
C PHE A 245 -11.37 -2.71 9.72
N HIS A 246 -12.48 -3.28 10.20
CA HIS A 246 -13.18 -2.79 11.39
C HIS A 246 -12.24 -2.75 12.60
N GLN A 247 -11.56 -3.85 12.89
CA GLN A 247 -10.62 -3.95 14.02
C GLN A 247 -9.44 -2.98 13.89
N SER A 248 -8.84 -2.89 12.69
CA SER A 248 -7.67 -2.04 12.47
C SER A 248 -8.01 -0.55 12.54
N ILE A 249 -9.16 -0.14 12.00
CA ILE A 249 -9.63 1.25 12.09
C ILE A 249 -10.05 1.60 13.52
N GLU A 250 -10.65 0.65 14.25
CA GLU A 250 -10.93 0.84 15.69
C GLU A 250 -9.63 1.07 16.48
N SER A 251 -8.57 0.27 16.24
CA SER A 251 -7.25 0.50 16.84
C SER A 251 -6.69 1.88 16.49
N ILE A 252 -6.78 2.31 15.23
CA ILE A 252 -6.35 3.66 14.79
C ILE A 252 -7.16 4.75 15.51
N ASN A 253 -8.46 4.57 15.68
CA ASN A 253 -9.33 5.51 16.39
C ASN A 253 -8.97 5.61 17.87
N ARG A 254 -8.71 4.48 18.54
CA ARG A 254 -8.23 4.43 19.92
C ARG A 254 -6.92 5.19 20.07
N ILE A 255 -5.94 4.95 19.19
CA ILE A 255 -4.67 5.67 19.17
C ILE A 255 -4.89 7.17 18.94
N SER A 256 -5.76 7.52 18.00
CA SER A 256 -6.02 8.92 17.65
C SER A 256 -6.65 9.71 18.80
N ASN A 257 -7.49 9.05 19.60
CA ASN A 257 -8.27 9.68 20.67
C ASN A 257 -7.59 9.63 22.05
N GLY A 258 -6.64 8.73 22.28
CA GLY A 258 -5.83 8.65 23.51
C GLY A 258 -4.65 9.62 23.49
#